data_AF-A0A2E0M2R9-F1
#
_entry.id   AF-A0A2E0M2R9-F1
#
_cell.length_a   1.000
_cell.length_b   1.000
_cell.length_c   1.000
_cell.angle_alpha   90.00
_cell.angle_beta   90.00
_cell.angle_gamma   90.00
#
_symmetry.space_group_name_H-M   'P 1'
#
loop_
_entity.id
_entity.type
_entity.pdbx_description
1 polymer ?
#
loop_
_entity_poly.entity_id
_entity_poly.type
_entity_poly.pdbx_seq_one_letter_code
_entity_poly.pdbx_strand_id
1 'polypeptide(L)'
;MIMARPKKAPEDQRNRVLSVRLTAEEYARVEDMARATGMLSGPYARATILGKRPRSKPVTNLVFEKLIYELQSIATNFRQLADATGNEGYIKWARYIGGQLVEKLIGRTDLTEVMEAQLEPLNGAGHAINGLARKANSGSDIEAEERAFAIQSIKLALKPLEDALSGGKG
;
A
#
# COMPACT_ATOMS: atom_id res chain seq x y z
N MET A 1 11.12 -33.35 4.02
CA MET A 1 10.21 -34.02 3.07
C MET A 1 8.85 -33.36 3.18
N ILE A 2 8.52 -32.45 2.25
CA ILE A 2 7.26 -31.69 2.29
C ILE A 2 6.19 -32.57 1.63
N MET A 3 5.33 -33.20 2.43
CA MET A 3 4.15 -33.90 1.94
C MET A 3 3.25 -32.89 1.22
N ALA A 4 3.15 -32.97 -0.10
CA ALA A 4 2.23 -32.16 -0.88
C ALA A 4 0.81 -32.45 -0.42
N ARG A 5 0.01 -31.40 -0.17
CA ARG A 5 -1.39 -31.56 0.25
C ARG A 5 -2.13 -32.45 -0.77
N PRO A 6 -2.85 -33.49 -0.33
CA PRO A 6 -3.61 -34.35 -1.23
C PRO A 6 -4.62 -33.53 -2.04
N LYS A 7 -4.72 -33.83 -3.34
CA LYS A 7 -5.73 -33.22 -4.22
C LYS A 7 -7.13 -33.57 -3.69
N LYS A 8 -8.04 -32.60 -3.74
CA LYS A 8 -9.45 -32.84 -3.40
C LYS A 8 -10.06 -33.90 -4.33
N ALA A 9 -11.02 -34.66 -3.81
CA ALA A 9 -11.81 -35.58 -4.61
C ALA A 9 -12.43 -34.84 -5.82
N PRO A 10 -12.57 -35.50 -6.99
CA PRO A 10 -13.07 -34.86 -8.22
C PRO A 10 -14.37 -34.04 -8.03
N GLU A 11 -15.28 -34.54 -7.21
CA GLU A 11 -16.56 -33.94 -6.85
C GLU A 11 -16.44 -32.65 -6.01
N ASP A 12 -15.36 -32.50 -5.25
CA ASP A 12 -15.07 -31.33 -4.41
C ASP A 12 -14.27 -30.25 -5.16
N GLN A 13 -13.85 -30.55 -6.39
CA GLN A 13 -13.12 -29.61 -7.23
C GLN A 13 -14.08 -28.62 -7.88
N ARG A 14 -13.71 -27.34 -7.84
CA ARG A 14 -14.50 -26.24 -8.40
C ARG A 14 -14.18 -26.12 -9.90
N ASN A 15 -14.75 -27.02 -10.70
CA ASN A 15 -14.50 -27.13 -12.15
C ASN A 15 -15.69 -26.68 -13.02
N ARG A 16 -16.85 -26.38 -12.42
CA ARG A 16 -18.01 -25.81 -13.12
C ARG A 16 -17.93 -24.28 -13.12
N VAL A 17 -18.18 -23.67 -14.28
CA VAL A 17 -18.14 -22.21 -14.48
C VAL A 17 -19.54 -21.68 -14.66
N LEU A 18 -19.83 -20.58 -13.96
CA LEU A 18 -21.02 -19.75 -14.18
C LEU A 18 -20.56 -18.44 -14.80
N SER A 19 -21.05 -18.13 -16.00
CA SER A 19 -20.71 -16.89 -16.73
C SER A 19 -21.88 -15.92 -16.67
N VAL A 20 -21.62 -14.70 -16.18
CA VAL A 20 -22.61 -13.62 -16.09
C VAL A 20 -22.09 -12.43 -16.90
N ARG A 21 -22.94 -11.82 -17.71
CA ARG A 21 -22.61 -10.57 -18.43
C ARG A 21 -22.94 -9.39 -17.52
N LEU A 22 -21.98 -8.47 -17.39
CA LEU A 22 -22.10 -7.25 -16.62
C LEU A 22 -21.76 -6.07 -17.53
N THR A 23 -22.41 -4.94 -17.31
CA THR A 23 -21.96 -3.64 -17.83
C THR A 23 -20.64 -3.24 -17.16
N ALA A 24 -19.95 -2.24 -17.72
CA ALA A 24 -18.71 -1.71 -17.13
C ALA A 24 -18.92 -1.18 -15.70
N GLU A 25 -20.05 -0.50 -15.45
CA GLU A 25 -20.37 0.05 -14.12
C GLU A 25 -20.68 -1.05 -13.11
N GLU A 26 -21.44 -2.08 -13.50
CA GLU A 26 -21.72 -3.23 -12.63
C GLU A 26 -20.44 -4.00 -12.29
N TYR A 27 -19.56 -4.20 -13.27
CA TYR A 27 -18.28 -4.84 -13.05
C TYR A 27 -17.41 -4.06 -12.06
N ALA A 28 -17.30 -2.74 -12.24
CA ALA A 28 -16.56 -1.87 -11.32
C ALA A 28 -17.11 -1.94 -9.89
N ARG A 29 -18.45 -1.93 -9.72
CA ARG A 29 -19.06 -2.10 -8.38
C ARG A 29 -18.70 -3.44 -7.74
N VAL A 30 -18.65 -4.53 -8.50
CA VAL A 30 -18.25 -5.84 -7.98
C VAL A 30 -16.77 -5.82 -7.54
N GLU A 31 -15.90 -5.17 -8.32
CA GLU A 31 -14.48 -5.01 -7.95
C GLU A 31 -14.31 -4.19 -6.68
N ASP A 32 -15.05 -3.08 -6.53
CA ASP A 32 -14.96 -2.23 -5.35
C ASP A 32 -15.47 -2.95 -4.10
N MET A 33 -16.57 -3.69 -4.19
CA MET A 33 -17.07 -4.51 -3.07
C MET A 33 -16.11 -5.64 -2.71
N ALA A 34 -15.50 -6.29 -3.71
CA ALA A 34 -14.48 -7.31 -3.47
C ALA A 34 -13.25 -6.71 -2.79
N ARG A 35 -12.77 -5.56 -3.27
CA ARG A 35 -11.66 -4.81 -2.68
C ARG A 35 -11.94 -4.39 -1.23
N ALA A 36 -13.14 -3.89 -0.95
CA ALA A 36 -13.57 -3.50 0.39
C ALA A 36 -13.58 -4.66 1.39
N THR A 37 -13.68 -5.90 0.91
CA THR A 37 -13.65 -7.12 1.74
C THR A 37 -12.30 -7.84 1.69
N GLY A 38 -11.32 -7.30 0.95
CA GLY A 38 -10.00 -7.92 0.74
C GLY A 38 -10.04 -9.19 -0.10
N MET A 39 -11.00 -9.31 -1.00
CA MET A 39 -11.20 -10.47 -1.87
C MET A 39 -10.97 -10.10 -3.34
N LEU A 40 -10.61 -11.09 -4.16
CA LEU A 40 -10.71 -10.98 -5.62
C LEU A 40 -12.17 -11.09 -6.07
N SER A 41 -12.52 -10.47 -7.19
CA SER A 41 -13.90 -10.36 -7.70
C SER A 41 -14.60 -11.71 -7.86
N GLY A 42 -13.92 -12.73 -8.40
CA GLY A 42 -14.48 -14.08 -8.56
C GLY A 42 -14.82 -14.77 -7.23
N PRO A 43 -13.87 -14.89 -6.29
CA PRO A 43 -14.13 -15.38 -4.93
C PRO A 43 -15.22 -14.61 -4.18
N TYR A 44 -15.23 -13.27 -4.29
CA TYR A 44 -16.25 -12.41 -3.70
C TYR A 44 -17.63 -12.74 -4.27
N ALA A 45 -17.79 -12.66 -5.60
CA ALA A 45 -19.05 -12.96 -6.28
C ALA A 45 -19.57 -14.35 -5.93
N ARG A 46 -18.69 -15.36 -5.89
CA ARG A 46 -19.06 -16.72 -5.48
C ARG A 46 -19.57 -16.76 -4.05
N ALA A 47 -18.92 -16.09 -3.11
CA ALA A 47 -19.36 -16.06 -1.72
C ALA A 47 -20.77 -15.44 -1.62
N THR A 48 -20.98 -14.31 -2.30
CA THR A 48 -22.25 -13.57 -2.31
C THR A 48 -23.38 -14.36 -2.95
N ILE A 49 -23.14 -15.00 -4.11
CA ILE A 49 -24.13 -15.87 -4.80
C ILE A 49 -24.53 -17.06 -3.92
N LEU A 50 -23.59 -17.62 -3.14
CA LEU A 50 -23.85 -18.71 -2.20
C LEU A 50 -24.41 -18.24 -0.86
N GLY A 51 -24.97 -17.02 -0.80
CA GLY A 51 -25.65 -16.46 0.37
C GLY A 51 -24.72 -16.04 1.50
N LYS A 52 -23.38 -16.11 1.32
CA LYS A 52 -22.45 -15.54 2.29
C LYS A 52 -22.44 -14.02 2.12
N ARG A 53 -22.26 -13.30 3.23
CA ARG A 53 -22.05 -11.85 3.23
C ARG A 53 -20.63 -11.55 3.70
N PRO A 54 -19.62 -11.60 2.82
CA PRO A 54 -18.27 -11.16 3.17
C PRO A 54 -18.35 -9.75 3.77
N ARG A 55 -17.87 -9.60 5.00
CA ARG A 55 -17.93 -8.31 5.69
C ARG A 55 -16.84 -7.40 5.14
N SER A 56 -17.19 -6.13 4.94
CA SER A 56 -16.19 -5.11 4.68
C SER A 56 -15.13 -5.16 5.78
N LYS A 57 -13.87 -4.99 5.40
CA LYS A 57 -12.84 -4.72 6.39
C LYS A 57 -13.24 -3.43 7.13
N PRO A 58 -13.01 -3.35 8.45
CA PRO A 58 -13.12 -2.09 9.17
C PRO A 58 -12.36 -1.00 8.40
N VAL A 59 -12.94 0.21 8.32
CA VAL A 59 -12.33 1.35 7.61
C VAL A 59 -10.91 1.61 8.09
N THR A 60 -10.68 1.45 9.39
CA THR A 60 -9.35 1.52 10.04
C THR A 60 -8.33 0.60 9.38
N ASN A 61 -8.70 -0.64 9.04
CA ASN A 61 -7.81 -1.60 8.39
C ASN A 61 -7.52 -1.22 6.93
N LEU A 62 -8.50 -0.66 6.21
CA LEU A 62 -8.32 -0.25 4.81
C LEU A 62 -7.42 0.98 4.68
N VAL A 63 -7.63 1.99 5.53
CA VAL A 63 -6.78 3.20 5.57
C VAL A 63 -5.34 2.81 5.90
N PHE A 64 -5.15 1.95 6.91
CA PHE A 64 -3.83 1.48 7.30
C PHE A 64 -3.13 0.67 6.20
N GLU A 65 -3.85 -0.24 5.51
CA GLU A 65 -3.30 -1.00 4.37
C GLU A 65 -2.86 -0.08 3.23
N LYS A 66 -3.66 0.93 2.89
CA LYS A 66 -3.31 1.93 1.87
C LYS A 66 -2.07 2.73 2.28
N LEU A 67 -2.02 3.16 3.54
CA LEU A 67 -0.89 3.92 4.05
C LEU A 67 0.40 3.09 4.00
N ILE A 68 0.35 1.83 4.45
CA ILE A 68 1.49 0.91 4.35
C ILE A 68 1.97 0.80 2.90
N TYR A 69 1.05 0.63 1.96
CA TYR A 69 1.41 0.53 0.55
C TYR A 69 2.16 1.78 0.07
N GLU A 70 1.67 2.98 0.37
CA GLU A 70 2.36 4.22 0.01
C GLU A 70 3.75 4.33 0.65
N LEU A 71 3.87 4.04 1.95
CA LEU A 71 5.15 4.08 2.67
C LEU A 71 6.16 3.06 2.11
N GLN A 72 5.71 1.85 1.77
CA GLN A 72 6.56 0.82 1.17
C GLN A 72 7.00 1.18 -0.24
N SER A 73 6.11 1.78 -1.04
CA SER A 73 6.42 2.30 -2.37
C SER A 73 7.51 3.36 -2.30
N ILE A 74 7.35 4.35 -1.40
CA ILE A 74 8.35 5.40 -1.14
C ILE A 74 9.68 4.80 -0.68
N ALA A 75 9.66 3.87 0.27
CA ALA A 75 10.86 3.22 0.77
C ALA A 75 11.59 2.43 -0.33
N THR A 76 10.86 1.82 -1.26
CA THR A 76 11.43 1.13 -2.42
C THR A 76 12.15 2.12 -3.35
N ASN A 77 11.54 3.27 -3.63
CA ASN A 77 12.17 4.31 -4.45
C ASN A 77 13.44 4.87 -3.78
N PHE A 78 13.44 5.02 -2.46
CA PHE A 78 14.66 5.38 -1.72
C PHE A 78 15.76 4.31 -1.82
N ARG A 79 15.42 3.02 -1.83
CA ARG A 79 16.42 1.97 -2.06
C ARG A 79 17.01 2.07 -3.47
N GLN A 80 16.17 2.27 -4.49
CA GLN A 80 16.65 2.47 -5.86
C GLN A 80 17.59 3.68 -5.97
N LEU A 81 17.28 4.79 -5.28
CA LEU A 81 18.18 5.94 -5.19
C LEU A 81 19.50 5.60 -4.50
N ALA A 82 19.47 4.83 -3.41
CA ALA A 82 20.68 4.38 -2.75
C ALA A 82 21.54 3.51 -3.68
N ASP A 83 20.92 2.56 -4.37
CA ASP A 83 21.61 1.63 -5.28
C ASP A 83 22.24 2.38 -6.46
N ALA A 84 21.54 3.37 -7.02
CA ALA A 84 22.01 4.15 -8.17
C ALA A 84 23.08 5.20 -7.79
N THR A 85 23.04 5.76 -6.57
CA THR A 85 23.91 6.89 -6.18
C THR A 85 24.99 6.53 -5.17
N GLY A 86 24.91 5.35 -4.54
CA GLY A 86 25.77 4.96 -3.42
C GLY A 86 25.54 5.76 -2.12
N ASN A 87 24.51 6.62 -2.07
CA ASN A 87 24.27 7.49 -0.91
C ASN A 87 23.52 6.76 0.21
N GLU A 88 24.23 6.47 1.31
CA GLU A 88 23.68 5.80 2.49
C GLU A 88 22.52 6.55 3.17
N GLY A 89 22.41 7.86 2.95
CA GLY A 89 21.29 8.66 3.45
C GLY A 89 19.94 8.15 2.94
N TYR A 90 19.88 7.66 1.71
CA TYR A 90 18.66 7.07 1.15
C TYR A 90 18.31 5.72 1.78
N ILE A 91 19.32 4.93 2.18
CA ILE A 91 19.08 3.70 2.95
C ILE A 91 18.44 4.01 4.30
N LYS A 92 18.93 5.06 4.99
CA LYS A 92 18.35 5.51 6.26
C LYS A 92 16.89 5.92 6.10
N TRP A 93 16.57 6.67 5.04
CA TRP A 93 15.19 7.01 4.69
C TRP A 93 14.31 5.79 4.43
N ALA A 94 14.78 4.84 3.62
CA ALA A 94 14.04 3.61 3.31
C ALA A 94 13.73 2.78 4.58
N ARG A 95 14.71 2.66 5.49
CA ARG A 95 14.53 1.94 6.77
C ARG A 95 13.56 2.66 7.70
N TYR A 96 13.63 3.99 7.74
CA TYR A 96 12.73 4.79 8.56
C TYR A 96 11.28 4.67 8.07
N ILE A 97 11.03 5.02 6.81
CA ILE A 97 9.68 5.09 6.23
C ILE A 97 9.05 3.71 6.11
N GLY A 98 9.77 2.73 5.55
CA GLY A 98 9.24 1.40 5.28
C GLY A 98 9.31 0.41 6.45
N GLY A 99 9.94 0.80 7.56
CA GLY A 99 10.15 -0.07 8.73
C GLY A 99 9.70 0.62 10.02
N GLN A 100 10.55 1.51 10.54
CA GLN A 100 10.34 2.10 11.87
C GLN A 100 9.02 2.87 12.00
N LEU A 101 8.63 3.63 10.97
CA LEU A 101 7.37 4.36 10.98
C LEU A 101 6.17 3.42 10.88
N VAL A 102 6.24 2.39 10.03
CA VAL A 102 5.20 1.37 9.92
C VAL A 102 5.00 0.67 11.26
N GLU A 103 6.07 0.23 11.92
CA GLU A 103 6.02 -0.41 13.24
C GLU A 103 5.31 0.45 14.29
N LYS A 104 5.55 1.76 14.29
CA LYS A 104 4.88 2.70 15.21
C LYS A 104 3.40 2.91 14.91
N LEU A 105 2.98 2.73 13.66
CA LEU A 105 1.60 2.92 13.21
C LEU A 105 0.77 1.64 13.34
N ILE A 106 1.39 0.46 13.43
CA ILE A 106 0.68 -0.82 13.63
C ILE A 106 -0.20 -0.74 14.88
N GLY A 107 -1.49 -1.02 14.71
CA GLY A 107 -2.46 -1.07 15.81
C GLY A 107 -2.93 0.28 16.33
N ARG A 108 -2.45 1.41 15.78
CA ARG A 108 -2.86 2.77 16.16
C ARG A 108 -4.17 3.19 15.50
N THR A 109 -5.27 2.53 15.87
CA THR A 109 -6.60 2.83 15.33
C THR A 109 -7.08 4.24 15.67
N ASP A 110 -6.55 4.83 16.73
CA ASP A 110 -6.77 6.23 17.15
C ASP A 110 -6.20 7.25 16.14
N LEU A 111 -5.27 6.84 15.28
CA LEU A 111 -4.67 7.72 14.26
C LEU A 111 -5.33 7.63 12.89
N THR A 112 -6.43 6.89 12.74
CA THR A 112 -7.04 6.60 11.44
C THR A 112 -7.32 7.85 10.61
N GLU A 113 -7.86 8.92 11.22
CA GLU A 113 -8.17 10.17 10.49
C GLU A 113 -6.91 10.87 9.96
N VAL A 114 -5.83 10.90 10.76
CA VAL A 114 -4.54 11.46 10.33
C VAL A 114 -3.92 10.59 9.24
N MET A 115 -4.02 9.26 9.35
CA MET A 115 -3.56 8.34 8.32
C MET A 115 -4.27 8.56 6.99
N GLU A 116 -5.60 8.72 7.02
CA GLU A 116 -6.40 8.96 5.83
C GLU A 116 -6.07 10.32 5.19
N ALA A 117 -5.99 11.38 6.00
CA ALA A 117 -5.65 12.73 5.53
C ALA A 117 -4.25 12.79 4.87
N GLN A 118 -3.32 11.93 5.28
CA GLN A 118 -1.96 11.92 4.74
C GLN A 118 -1.76 11.02 3.51
N LEU A 119 -2.77 10.25 3.06
CA LEU A 119 -2.63 9.40 1.87
C LEU A 119 -2.29 10.20 0.61
N GLU A 120 -3.03 11.26 0.31
CA GLU A 120 -2.81 12.08 -0.88
C GLU A 120 -1.49 12.89 -0.81
N PRO A 121 -1.16 13.58 0.30
CA PRO A 121 0.15 14.22 0.46
C PRO A 121 1.34 13.26 0.29
N LEU A 122 1.25 12.04 0.84
CA LEU A 122 2.30 11.04 0.71
C LEU A 122 2.42 10.53 -0.72
N ASN A 123 1.31 10.30 -1.41
CA ASN A 123 1.33 9.89 -2.80
C ASN A 123 2.00 10.96 -3.69
N GLY A 124 1.62 12.23 -3.51
CA GLY A 124 2.24 13.37 -4.21
C GLY A 124 3.74 13.50 -3.93
N ALA A 125 4.16 13.41 -2.67
CA ALA A 125 5.58 13.43 -2.31
C ALA A 125 6.34 12.20 -2.83
N GLY A 126 5.68 11.03 -2.87
CA GLY A 126 6.22 9.79 -3.44
C GLY A 126 6.50 9.90 -4.93
N HIS A 127 5.68 10.64 -5.69
CA HIS A 127 5.94 10.92 -7.10
C HIS A 127 7.25 11.70 -7.32
N ALA A 128 7.59 12.65 -6.45
CA ALA A 128 8.85 13.38 -6.53
C ALA A 128 10.06 12.45 -6.33
N ILE A 129 10.03 11.58 -5.32
CA ILE A 129 11.10 10.60 -5.07
C ILE A 129 11.21 9.57 -6.21
N ASN A 130 10.09 9.10 -6.75
CA ASN A 130 10.08 8.21 -7.90
C ASN A 130 10.69 8.87 -9.15
N GLY A 131 10.41 10.16 -9.38
CA GLY A 131 11.03 10.94 -10.44
C GLY A 131 12.57 10.94 -10.33
N LEU A 132 13.08 11.17 -9.12
CA LEU A 132 14.51 11.09 -8.84
C LEU A 132 15.06 9.68 -9.07
N ALA A 133 14.38 8.64 -8.56
CA ALA A 133 14.82 7.26 -8.73
C ALA A 133 14.93 6.86 -10.21
N ARG A 134 13.97 7.28 -11.04
CA ARG A 134 14.01 7.06 -12.48
C ARG A 134 15.19 7.75 -13.15
N LYS A 135 15.45 9.03 -12.81
CA LYS A 135 16.62 9.78 -13.31
C LYS A 135 17.94 9.11 -12.91
N ALA A 136 18.05 8.71 -11.65
CA ALA A 136 19.23 7.99 -11.14
C ALA A 136 19.47 6.70 -11.93
N ASN A 137 18.42 5.91 -12.12
CA ASN A 137 18.49 4.64 -12.84
C ASN A 137 18.81 4.82 -14.34
N SER A 138 18.42 5.93 -14.96
CA SER A 138 18.81 6.26 -16.33
C SER A 138 20.22 6.87 -16.44
N GLY A 139 20.95 7.03 -15.33
CA GLY A 139 22.27 7.65 -15.29
C GLY A 139 22.23 9.17 -15.50
N SER A 140 21.07 9.80 -15.36
CA SER A 140 20.92 11.25 -15.46
C SER A 140 21.32 11.92 -14.15
N ASP A 141 21.93 13.10 -14.25
CA ASP A 141 22.30 13.88 -13.08
C ASP A 141 21.06 14.35 -12.29
N ILE A 142 21.18 14.31 -10.96
CA ILE A 142 20.15 14.79 -10.04
C ILE A 142 20.62 16.11 -9.45
N GLU A 143 19.96 17.19 -9.85
CA GLU A 143 20.21 18.53 -9.35
C GLU A 143 19.96 18.63 -7.84
N ALA A 144 20.76 19.46 -7.17
CA ALA A 144 20.69 19.61 -5.72
C ALA A 144 19.35 20.19 -5.26
N GLU A 145 18.78 21.12 -6.02
CA GLU A 145 17.48 21.73 -5.72
C GLU A 145 16.33 20.73 -5.87
N GLU A 146 16.34 19.92 -6.93
CA GLU A 146 15.34 18.87 -7.16
C GLU A 146 15.35 17.82 -6.03
N ARG A 147 16.56 17.40 -5.63
CA ARG A 147 16.76 16.52 -4.47
C ARG A 147 16.25 17.15 -3.18
N ALA A 148 16.59 18.41 -2.92
CA ALA A 148 16.17 19.11 -1.71
C ALA A 148 14.63 19.23 -1.65
N PHE A 149 14.01 19.58 -2.78
CA PHE A 149 12.56 19.64 -2.92
C PHE A 149 11.90 18.31 -2.60
N ALA A 150 12.33 17.22 -3.25
CA ALA A 150 11.71 15.90 -3.04
C ALA A 150 11.82 15.41 -1.59
N ILE A 151 12.99 15.61 -0.95
CA ILE A 151 13.17 15.28 0.47
C ILE A 151 12.29 16.15 1.36
N GLN A 152 12.16 17.45 1.06
CA GLN A 152 11.32 18.35 1.84
C GLN A 152 9.84 18.00 1.70
N SER A 153 9.37 17.64 0.50
CA SER A 153 7.99 17.18 0.28
C SER A 153 7.66 15.95 1.12
N ILE A 154 8.58 14.97 1.20
CA ILE A 154 8.41 13.79 2.04
C ILE A 154 8.35 14.16 3.53
N LYS A 155 9.25 15.03 4.00
CA LYS A 155 9.22 15.51 5.40
C LYS A 155 7.89 16.18 5.76
N LEU A 156 7.39 17.06 4.89
CA LEU A 156 6.12 17.74 5.10
C LEU A 156 4.94 16.77 5.09
N ALA A 157 4.95 15.78 4.20
CA ALA A 157 3.91 14.75 4.13
C ALA A 157 3.94 13.77 5.32
N LEU A 158 5.10 13.53 5.92
CA LEU A 158 5.22 12.66 7.10
C LEU A 158 4.93 13.38 8.41
N LYS A 159 5.16 14.68 8.47
CA LYS A 159 5.11 15.46 9.71
C LYS A 159 3.82 15.27 10.53
N PRO A 160 2.60 15.30 9.95
CA PRO A 160 1.39 15.09 10.74
C PRO A 160 1.32 13.70 11.41
N LEU A 161 1.82 12.66 10.74
CA LEU A 161 1.91 11.31 11.33
C LEU A 161 2.93 11.28 12.46
N GLU A 162 4.09 11.90 12.27
CA GLU A 162 5.16 11.96 13.27
C GLU A 162 4.74 12.76 14.53
N ASP A 163 4.07 13.89 14.32
CA ASP A 163 3.53 14.72 15.40
C ASP A 163 2.45 13.94 16.18
N ALA A 164 1.55 13.24 15.49
CA ALA A 164 0.51 12.43 16.13
C ALA A 164 1.08 11.21 16.89
N LEU A 165 2.15 10.61 16.39
CA LEU A 165 2.87 9.54 17.08
C LEU A 165 3.61 10.05 18.33
N SER A 166 4.08 11.30 18.31
CA SER A 166 4.82 11.92 19.42
C SER A 166 3.89 12.52 20.48
N GLY A 167 2.68 12.95 20.09
CA GLY A 167 1.66 13.52 20.97
C GLY A 167 0.85 12.49 21.77
N GLY A 168 0.91 11.21 21.40
CA GLY A 168 0.26 10.11 22.13
C GLY A 168 1.04 9.67 23.38
N LYS A 169 1.15 10.52 24.39
CA LYS A 169 1.49 10.10 25.76
C LYS A 169 0.22 10.05 26.61
N GLY A 170 -0.20 8.83 26.98
CA GLY A 170 -1.15 8.56 28.07
C GLY A 170 -2.57 8.31 27.63
#